data_AF-A0A4P9YSD9-F1
#
_entry.id   AF-A0A4P9YSD9-F1
#
_cell.length_a   1.000
_cell.length_b   1.000
_cell.length_c   1.000
_cell.angle_alpha   90.00
_cell.angle_beta   90.00
_cell.angle_gamma   90.00
#
_symmetry.space_group_name_H-M   'P 1'
#
loop_
_entity.id
_entity.type
_entity.pdbx_description
1 polymer ?
#
loop_
_entity_poly.entity_id
_entity_poly.type
_entity_poly.pdbx_seq_one_letter_code
_entity_poly.pdbx_strand_id
1 'polypeptide(L)'
;MSQPSKHARSNIRRKTQAGDDWAPEVEPEPVAAGDVTEVEETSLEREERERDKDIEERDAFAERLRDRDKQRTKRLIEDRYVKHDTESRKRRNIANDPEARREAVAALRDRSRQEYLKLREEQKVLELQQKIQDEEYLFRDVELTEAERKAHEYDKEVLRIVHERQKIDDKAEGYMMPE
;
A
#
# COMPACT_ATOMS: atom_id res chain seq x y z
N MET A 1 13.93 -7.74 40.49
CA MET A 1 12.65 -7.01 40.57
C MET A 1 11.93 -7.20 39.24
N SER A 2 11.00 -8.17 39.21
CA SER A 2 10.30 -8.66 38.01
C SER A 2 8.82 -8.37 38.20
N GLN A 3 8.18 -7.69 37.25
CA GLN A 3 6.74 -7.42 37.25
C GLN A 3 6.13 -8.15 36.05
N PRO A 4 5.35 -9.22 36.24
CA PRO A 4 4.59 -9.80 35.15
C PRO A 4 3.27 -9.05 34.93
N SER A 5 3.02 -8.70 33.66
CA SER A 5 1.84 -7.98 33.20
C SER A 5 0.57 -8.82 33.31
N LYS A 6 -0.47 -8.24 33.92
CA LYS A 6 -1.80 -8.84 34.08
C LYS A 6 -2.56 -8.74 32.75
N HIS A 7 -2.62 -9.83 32.00
CA HIS A 7 -3.53 -9.93 30.85
C HIS A 7 -4.83 -10.60 31.25
N ALA A 8 -5.94 -9.92 30.93
CA ALA A 8 -7.31 -10.24 31.28
C ALA A 8 -7.74 -11.61 30.72
N ARG A 9 -8.35 -12.44 31.58
CA ARG A 9 -8.99 -13.69 31.17
C ARG A 9 -10.36 -13.33 30.59
N SER A 10 -10.64 -13.76 29.36
CA SER A 10 -11.94 -13.60 28.73
C SER A 10 -12.98 -14.46 29.45
N ASN A 11 -14.03 -13.80 29.95
CA ASN A 11 -15.15 -14.46 30.62
C ASN A 11 -16.09 -15.06 29.57
N ILE A 12 -15.88 -16.33 29.23
CA ILE A 12 -16.87 -17.11 28.49
C ILE A 12 -18.03 -17.42 29.45
N ARG A 13 -19.17 -16.78 29.23
CA ARG A 13 -20.43 -17.03 29.93
C ARG A 13 -20.86 -18.46 29.62
N ARG A 14 -20.69 -19.37 30.57
CA ARG A 14 -21.30 -20.70 30.55
C ARG A 14 -22.83 -20.52 30.56
N LYS A 15 -23.48 -20.78 29.43
CA LYS A 15 -24.93 -20.90 29.35
C LYS A 15 -25.29 -22.22 30.05
N THR A 16 -25.96 -22.11 31.18
CA THR A 16 -26.62 -23.22 31.88
C THR A 16 -27.76 -23.74 31.01
N GLN A 17 -27.72 -25.03 30.68
CA GLN A 17 -28.88 -25.75 30.15
C GLN A 17 -29.91 -25.86 31.28
N ALA A 18 -31.06 -25.22 31.12
CA ALA A 18 -32.29 -25.57 31.79
C ALA A 18 -33.07 -26.44 30.80
N GLY A 19 -33.57 -27.57 31.29
CA GLY A 19 -34.08 -28.69 30.50
C GLY A 19 -35.30 -28.34 29.65
N ASP A 20 -35.38 -29.04 28.53
CA ASP A 20 -36.65 -29.44 27.94
C ASP A 20 -36.50 -30.92 27.64
N ASP A 21 -37.12 -31.73 28.51
CA ASP A 21 -37.14 -33.17 28.49
C ASP A 21 -38.04 -33.64 27.34
N TRP A 22 -37.42 -34.09 26.24
CA TRP A 22 -38.09 -34.96 25.26
C TRP A 22 -37.13 -36.06 24.83
N ALA A 23 -37.04 -37.09 25.66
CA ALA A 23 -36.46 -38.37 25.29
C ALA A 23 -37.60 -39.35 25.00
N PRO A 24 -37.77 -39.85 23.77
CA PRO A 24 -38.57 -41.04 23.58
C PRO A 24 -37.77 -42.24 24.13
N GLU A 25 -38.23 -42.79 25.25
CA GLU A 25 -37.89 -44.16 25.67
C GLU A 25 -38.34 -45.12 24.57
N VAL A 26 -37.39 -45.68 23.83
CA VAL A 26 -37.63 -46.78 22.89
C VAL A 26 -37.05 -48.03 23.53
N GLU A 27 -37.92 -48.83 24.15
CA GLU A 27 -37.56 -50.19 24.54
C GLU A 27 -37.43 -51.06 23.28
N PRO A 28 -36.34 -51.83 23.12
CA PRO A 28 -36.23 -52.76 22.00
C PRO A 28 -36.96 -54.08 22.32
N GLU A 29 -38.15 -54.26 21.76
CA GLU A 29 -38.77 -55.58 21.64
C GLU A 29 -38.04 -56.41 20.55
N PRO A 30 -37.73 -57.70 20.78
CA PRO A 30 -37.10 -58.55 19.78
C PRO A 30 -38.15 -59.04 18.76
N VAL A 31 -38.18 -58.46 17.57
CA VAL A 31 -38.95 -58.99 16.44
C VAL A 31 -38.15 -60.05 15.68
N ALA A 32 -38.80 -61.20 15.51
CA ALA A 32 -38.26 -62.41 14.92
C ALA A 32 -37.83 -62.23 13.45
N ALA A 33 -36.78 -62.96 13.09
CA ALA A 33 -36.30 -63.10 11.72
C ALA A 33 -37.39 -63.67 10.80
N GLY A 34 -37.72 -62.91 9.76
CA GLY A 34 -38.52 -63.35 8.62
C GLY A 34 -37.88 -62.83 7.34
N ASP A 35 -37.17 -63.71 6.66
CA ASP A 35 -36.69 -63.57 5.29
C ASP A 35 -37.88 -63.65 4.32
N VAL A 36 -38.15 -62.61 3.53
CA VAL A 36 -38.70 -62.74 2.17
C VAL A 36 -38.62 -61.42 1.37
N THR A 37 -37.73 -61.46 0.36
CA THR A 37 -37.98 -61.19 -1.07
C THR A 37 -38.65 -59.90 -1.57
N GLU A 38 -37.93 -59.30 -2.53
CA GLU A 38 -38.41 -58.73 -3.81
C GLU A 38 -39.40 -57.54 -3.84
N VAL A 39 -38.84 -56.44 -4.38
CA VAL A 39 -39.43 -55.48 -5.32
C VAL A 39 -40.75 -54.82 -4.92
N GLU A 40 -40.65 -53.69 -4.24
CA GLU A 40 -41.36 -52.44 -4.61
C GLU A 40 -40.49 -51.25 -4.16
N GLU A 41 -40.12 -50.35 -5.08
CA GLU A 41 -39.51 -49.05 -4.73
C GLU A 41 -40.50 -48.26 -3.87
N THR A 42 -40.40 -48.38 -2.55
CA THR A 42 -41.29 -47.69 -1.62
C THR A 42 -40.99 -46.19 -1.63
N SER A 43 -42.02 -45.34 -1.48
CA SER A 43 -41.90 -43.88 -1.55
C SER A 43 -40.84 -43.29 -0.60
N LEU A 44 -40.49 -44.01 0.46
CA LEU A 44 -39.50 -43.65 1.46
C LEU A 44 -38.07 -43.56 0.89
N GLU A 45 -37.68 -44.47 -0.01
CA GLU A 45 -36.34 -44.46 -0.60
C GLU A 45 -36.19 -43.35 -1.67
N ARG A 46 -37.31 -42.85 -2.21
CA ARG A 46 -37.32 -41.64 -3.05
C ARG A 46 -37.21 -40.38 -2.19
N GLU A 47 -37.90 -40.32 -1.06
CA GLU A 47 -37.82 -39.21 -0.10
C GLU A 47 -36.42 -39.08 0.54
N GLU A 48 -35.74 -40.19 0.84
CA GLU A 48 -34.35 -40.14 1.35
C GLU A 48 -33.37 -39.61 0.30
N ARG A 49 -33.48 -40.07 -0.95
CA ARG A 49 -32.66 -39.55 -2.06
C ARG A 49 -32.95 -38.08 -2.37
N GLU A 50 -34.17 -37.60 -2.16
CA GLU A 50 -34.52 -36.19 -2.32
C GLU A 50 -33.89 -35.31 -1.23
N ARG A 51 -33.79 -35.81 0.01
CA ARG A 51 -33.07 -35.11 1.09
C ARG A 51 -31.57 -35.06 0.85
N ASP A 52 -30.98 -36.17 0.39
CA ASP A 52 -29.55 -36.20 0.09
C ASP A 52 -29.20 -35.25 -1.05
N LYS A 53 -30.05 -35.19 -2.10
CA LYS A 53 -29.91 -34.20 -3.18
C LYS A 53 -30.00 -32.76 -2.69
N ASP A 54 -30.93 -32.45 -1.78
CA ASP A 54 -31.05 -31.09 -1.23
C ASP A 54 -29.79 -30.69 -0.42
N ILE A 55 -29.21 -31.62 0.34
CA ILE A 55 -27.95 -31.41 1.07
C ILE A 55 -26.78 -31.21 0.10
N GLU A 56 -26.67 -32.05 -0.92
CA GLU A 56 -25.65 -31.94 -1.96
C GLU A 56 -25.75 -30.63 -2.74
N GLU A 57 -26.96 -30.20 -3.08
CA GLU A 57 -27.23 -28.93 -3.76
C GLU A 57 -26.83 -27.73 -2.90
N ARG A 58 -27.14 -27.78 -1.60
CA ARG A 58 -26.74 -26.75 -0.63
C ARG A 58 -25.21 -26.64 -0.53
N ASP A 59 -24.53 -27.78 -0.41
CA ASP A 59 -23.09 -27.81 -0.24
C ASP A 59 -22.37 -27.40 -1.54
N ALA A 60 -22.86 -27.83 -2.70
CA ALA A 60 -22.37 -27.39 -4.01
C ALA A 60 -22.56 -25.87 -4.24
N PHE A 61 -23.67 -25.31 -3.76
CA PHE A 61 -23.90 -23.87 -3.80
C PHE A 61 -22.93 -23.11 -2.88
N ALA A 62 -22.66 -23.64 -1.69
CA ALA A 62 -21.69 -23.06 -0.76
C ALA A 62 -20.26 -23.08 -1.33
N GLU A 63 -19.86 -24.15 -2.01
CA GLU A 63 -18.57 -24.22 -2.72
C GLU A 63 -18.48 -23.21 -3.85
N ARG A 64 -19.51 -23.10 -4.69
CA ARG A 64 -19.57 -22.09 -5.77
C ARG A 64 -19.47 -20.66 -5.23
N LEU A 65 -20.11 -20.37 -4.10
CA LEU A 65 -20.03 -19.06 -3.46
C LEU A 65 -18.63 -18.80 -2.91
N ARG A 66 -18.04 -19.79 -2.21
CA ARG A 66 -16.66 -19.71 -1.71
C ARG A 66 -15.65 -19.50 -2.83
N ASP A 67 -15.78 -20.17 -3.96
CA ASP A 67 -14.85 -20.04 -5.08
C ASP A 67 -15.00 -18.71 -5.80
N ARG A 68 -16.23 -18.19 -5.93
CA ARG A 68 -16.49 -16.82 -6.42
C ARG A 68 -15.83 -15.79 -5.51
N ASP A 69 -15.96 -15.95 -4.19
CA ASP A 69 -15.37 -15.05 -3.21
C ASP A 69 -13.84 -15.14 -3.17
N LYS A 70 -13.26 -16.35 -3.26
CA LYS A 70 -11.82 -16.55 -3.36
C LYS A 70 -11.25 -15.92 -4.64
N GLN A 71 -11.91 -16.09 -5.78
CA GLN A 71 -11.46 -15.49 -7.04
C GLN A 71 -11.52 -13.96 -7.00
N ARG A 72 -12.54 -13.39 -6.34
CA ARG A 72 -12.69 -11.94 -6.17
C ARG A 72 -11.65 -11.36 -5.20
N THR A 73 -11.40 -12.02 -4.08
CA THR A 73 -10.52 -11.50 -3.01
C THR A 73 -9.03 -11.78 -3.24
N LYS A 74 -8.66 -12.93 -3.83
CA LYS A 74 -7.25 -13.30 -4.05
C LYS A 74 -6.56 -12.43 -5.10
N ARG A 75 -7.26 -12.07 -6.18
CA ARG A 75 -6.69 -11.25 -7.28
C ARG A 75 -6.40 -9.80 -6.86
N LEU A 76 -7.24 -9.22 -6.00
CA LEU A 76 -7.08 -7.84 -5.53
C LEU A 76 -5.86 -7.65 -4.61
N ILE A 77 -5.42 -8.70 -3.92
CA ILE A 77 -4.29 -8.65 -3.00
C ILE A 77 -2.97 -8.85 -3.76
N GLU A 78 -2.91 -9.79 -4.70
CA GLU A 78 -1.68 -10.10 -5.44
C GLU A 78 -1.21 -8.92 -6.31
N ASP A 79 -2.10 -8.26 -7.08
CA ASP A 79 -1.72 -7.16 -7.99
C ASP A 79 -1.21 -5.89 -7.26
N ARG A 80 -1.72 -5.63 -6.06
CA ARG A 80 -1.28 -4.48 -5.23
C ARG A 80 0.04 -4.76 -4.51
N TYR A 81 0.25 -6.01 -4.10
CA TYR A 81 1.49 -6.40 -3.42
C TYR A 81 2.67 -6.48 -4.37
N VAL A 82 2.53 -7.02 -5.59
CA VAL A 82 3.68 -7.25 -6.50
C VAL A 82 4.40 -5.96 -6.89
N LYS A 83 3.70 -4.85 -7.13
CA LYS A 83 4.34 -3.56 -7.47
C LYS A 83 5.05 -2.91 -6.27
N HIS A 84 4.40 -2.90 -5.10
CA HIS A 84 4.98 -2.36 -3.87
C HIS A 84 6.11 -3.26 -3.33
N ASP A 85 6.05 -4.55 -3.59
CA ASP A 85 7.05 -5.52 -3.16
C ASP A 85 8.41 -5.23 -3.76
N THR A 86 8.51 -4.87 -5.03
CA THR A 86 9.83 -4.79 -5.68
C THR A 86 10.69 -3.67 -5.10
N GLU A 87 10.13 -2.47 -4.94
CA GLU A 87 10.86 -1.35 -4.38
C GLU A 87 10.99 -1.46 -2.85
N SER A 88 9.95 -1.92 -2.16
CA SER A 88 10.01 -2.14 -0.71
C SER A 88 10.96 -3.27 -0.32
N ARG A 89 11.05 -4.34 -1.13
CA ARG A 89 12.06 -5.40 -0.98
C ARG A 89 13.44 -4.85 -1.26
N LYS A 90 13.65 -4.04 -2.30
CA LYS A 90 14.94 -3.39 -2.56
C LYS A 90 15.37 -2.52 -1.37
N ARG A 91 14.46 -1.70 -0.84
CA ARG A 91 14.70 -0.89 0.38
C ARG A 91 15.02 -1.76 1.60
N ARG A 92 14.30 -2.88 1.78
CA ARG A 92 14.53 -3.83 2.88
C ARG A 92 15.86 -4.56 2.74
N ASN A 93 16.24 -4.97 1.54
CA ASN A 93 17.49 -5.65 1.25
C ASN A 93 18.69 -4.73 1.50
N ILE A 94 18.62 -3.47 1.04
CA ILE A 94 19.63 -2.44 1.34
C ILE A 94 19.70 -2.15 2.84
N ALA A 95 18.58 -2.19 3.57
CA ALA A 95 18.58 -1.94 5.02
C ALA A 95 19.21 -3.08 5.84
N ASN A 96 19.07 -4.32 5.38
CA ASN A 96 19.59 -5.51 6.07
C ASN A 96 21.11 -5.69 5.89
N ASP A 97 21.69 -5.17 4.81
CA ASP A 97 23.12 -5.26 4.52
C ASP A 97 23.85 -3.93 4.84
N PRO A 98 24.76 -3.90 5.82
CA PRO A 98 25.46 -2.68 6.20
C PRO A 98 26.38 -2.13 5.10
N GLU A 99 26.93 -2.96 4.22
CA GLU A 99 27.84 -2.53 3.15
C GLU A 99 27.05 -1.94 1.98
N ALA A 100 26.05 -2.67 1.46
CA ALA A 100 25.15 -2.16 0.42
C ALA A 100 24.44 -0.86 0.83
N ARG A 101 24.13 -0.69 2.12
CA ARG A 101 23.58 0.57 2.65
C ARG A 101 24.55 1.74 2.52
N ARG A 102 25.84 1.54 2.80
CA ARG A 102 26.82 2.64 2.74
C ARG A 102 26.98 3.16 1.31
N GLU A 103 27.07 2.25 0.36
CA GLU A 103 27.15 2.58 -1.07
C GLU A 103 25.86 3.26 -1.57
N ALA A 104 24.69 2.67 -1.27
CA ALA A 104 23.41 3.23 -1.68
C ALA A 104 23.16 4.64 -1.10
N VAL A 105 23.60 4.90 0.14
CA VAL A 105 23.48 6.23 0.76
C VAL A 105 24.39 7.25 0.09
N ALA A 106 25.60 6.88 -0.34
CA ALA A 106 26.48 7.80 -1.07
C ALA A 106 25.83 8.24 -2.41
N ALA A 107 25.39 7.27 -3.21
CA ALA A 107 24.70 7.55 -4.47
C ALA A 107 23.38 8.33 -4.28
N LEU A 108 22.68 8.14 -3.16
CA LEU A 108 21.48 8.93 -2.83
C LEU A 108 21.84 10.39 -2.49
N ARG A 109 22.94 10.62 -1.75
CA ARG A 109 23.41 11.97 -1.43
C ARG A 109 23.74 12.75 -2.70
N ASP A 110 24.45 12.14 -3.63
CA ASP A 110 24.86 12.83 -4.87
C ASP A 110 23.65 13.25 -5.71
N ARG A 111 22.67 12.35 -5.87
CA ARG A 111 21.39 12.67 -6.53
C ARG A 111 20.65 13.80 -5.81
N SER A 112 20.52 13.70 -4.48
CA SER A 112 19.86 14.73 -3.68
C SER A 112 20.57 16.08 -3.77
N ARG A 113 21.91 16.10 -3.87
CA ARG A 113 22.71 17.32 -4.01
C ARG A 113 22.49 17.94 -5.37
N GLN A 114 22.48 17.15 -6.44
CA GLN A 114 22.18 17.62 -7.79
C GLN A 114 20.79 18.25 -7.85
N GLU A 115 19.78 17.61 -7.25
CA GLU A 115 18.41 18.13 -7.17
C GLU A 115 18.35 19.42 -6.33
N TYR A 116 19.01 19.44 -5.17
CA TYR A 116 19.06 20.64 -4.31
C TYR A 116 19.72 21.82 -5.01
N LEU A 117 20.82 21.60 -5.74
CA LEU A 117 21.50 22.68 -6.45
C LEU A 117 20.61 23.32 -7.53
N LYS A 118 19.80 22.51 -8.23
CA LYS A 118 18.81 23.03 -9.20
C LYS A 118 17.76 23.90 -8.51
N LEU A 119 17.13 23.37 -7.47
CA LEU A 119 16.12 24.12 -6.68
C LEU A 119 16.72 25.39 -6.06
N ARG A 120 17.98 25.31 -5.59
CA ARG A 120 18.69 26.43 -4.98
C ARG A 120 19.05 27.50 -5.99
N GLU A 121 19.44 27.11 -7.19
CA GLU A 121 19.69 28.03 -8.29
C GLU A 121 18.41 28.80 -8.63
N GLU A 122 17.30 28.10 -8.84
CA GLU A 122 15.98 28.71 -9.10
C GLU A 122 15.58 29.69 -7.99
N GLN A 123 15.69 29.27 -6.73
CA GLN A 123 15.41 30.14 -5.59
C GLN A 123 16.27 31.42 -5.62
N LYS A 124 17.57 31.30 -5.92
CA LYS A 124 18.47 32.45 -5.94
C LYS A 124 18.19 33.40 -7.09
N VAL A 125 17.79 32.89 -8.25
CA VAL A 125 17.34 33.72 -9.36
C VAL A 125 16.08 34.49 -9.00
N LEU A 126 15.11 33.84 -8.36
CA LEU A 126 13.89 34.50 -7.90
C LEU A 126 14.17 35.58 -6.85
N GLU A 127 15.02 35.29 -5.85
CA GLU A 127 15.45 36.28 -4.86
C GLU A 127 16.13 37.49 -5.53
N LEU A 128 16.97 37.28 -6.55
CA LEU A 128 17.62 38.36 -7.30
C LEU A 128 16.60 39.19 -8.11
N GLN A 129 15.62 38.54 -8.73
CA GLN A 129 14.54 39.23 -9.45
C GLN A 129 13.70 40.10 -8.52
N GLN A 130 13.33 39.57 -7.35
CA GLN A 130 12.58 40.32 -6.34
C GLN A 130 13.39 41.50 -5.83
N LYS A 131 14.68 41.30 -5.52
CA LYS A 131 15.57 42.39 -5.12
C LYS A 131 15.58 43.54 -6.14
N ILE A 132 15.73 43.23 -7.43
CA ILE A 132 15.72 44.25 -8.49
C ILE A 132 14.38 44.98 -8.55
N GLN A 133 13.25 44.25 -8.48
CA GLN A 133 11.91 44.84 -8.50
C GLN A 133 11.66 45.74 -7.29
N ASP A 134 12.07 45.30 -6.10
CA ASP A 134 11.94 46.07 -4.86
C ASP A 134 12.77 47.34 -4.93
N GLU A 135 14.01 47.28 -5.43
CA GLU A 135 14.85 48.47 -5.63
C GLU A 135 14.22 49.45 -6.63
N GLU A 136 13.70 48.97 -7.77
CA GLU A 136 13.01 49.81 -8.76
C GLU A 136 11.71 50.43 -8.23
N TYR A 137 11.05 49.76 -7.30
CA TYR A 137 9.82 50.26 -6.68
C TYR A 137 10.12 51.27 -5.56
N LEU A 138 11.03 50.94 -4.66
CA LEU A 138 11.35 51.73 -3.47
C LEU A 138 12.13 53.01 -3.80
N PHE A 139 13.02 52.97 -4.80
CA PHE A 139 13.92 54.07 -5.12
C PHE A 139 13.56 54.81 -6.41
N ARG A 140 12.33 54.64 -6.93
CA ARG A 140 11.88 55.29 -8.17
C ARG A 140 12.02 56.81 -8.17
N ASP A 141 11.71 57.43 -7.03
CA ASP A 141 11.63 58.89 -6.87
C ASP A 141 12.83 59.46 -6.10
N VAL A 142 13.89 58.66 -5.89
CA VAL A 142 15.08 59.04 -5.11
C VAL A 142 16.31 59.04 -6.00
N GLU A 143 17.17 60.05 -5.83
CA GLU A 143 18.47 60.08 -6.52
C GLU A 143 19.43 59.06 -5.91
N LEU A 144 19.74 58.00 -6.67
CA LEU A 144 20.72 56.98 -6.30
C LEU A 144 22.15 57.50 -6.46
N THR A 145 23.01 57.12 -5.53
CA THR A 145 24.45 57.38 -5.64
C THR A 145 25.07 56.57 -6.78
N GLU A 146 26.23 57.00 -7.29
CA GLU A 146 26.88 56.29 -8.40
C GLU A 146 27.21 54.83 -8.07
N ALA A 147 27.55 54.55 -6.80
CA ALA A 147 27.85 53.21 -6.34
C ALA A 147 26.61 52.31 -6.35
N GLU A 148 25.46 52.82 -5.89
CA GLU A 148 24.19 52.09 -5.88
C GLU A 148 23.69 51.82 -7.31
N ARG A 149 23.80 52.80 -8.22
CA ARG A 149 23.46 52.59 -9.63
C ARG A 149 24.28 51.46 -10.26
N LYS A 150 25.60 51.45 -10.03
CA LYS A 150 26.48 50.39 -10.53
C LYS A 150 26.16 49.02 -9.93
N ALA A 151 25.80 48.97 -8.65
CA ALA A 151 25.38 47.72 -8.01
C ALA A 151 24.08 47.18 -8.62
N HIS A 152 23.10 48.06 -8.86
CA HIS A 152 21.83 47.72 -9.49
C HIS A 152 22.01 47.25 -10.95
N GLU A 153 22.87 47.93 -11.72
CA GLU A 153 23.24 47.51 -13.07
C GLU A 153 23.92 46.14 -13.07
N TYR A 154 24.84 45.90 -12.14
CA TYR A 154 25.51 44.61 -12.00
C TYR A 154 24.51 43.48 -11.69
N ASP A 155 23.57 43.69 -10.78
CA ASP A 155 22.54 42.71 -10.47
C ASP A 155 21.66 42.36 -11.68
N LYS A 156 21.33 43.36 -12.51
CA LYS A 156 20.63 43.17 -13.79
C LYS A 156 21.46 42.38 -14.81
N GLU A 157 22.76 42.66 -14.90
CA GLU A 157 23.66 41.91 -15.77
C GLU A 157 23.80 40.46 -15.34
N VAL A 158 23.94 40.21 -14.03
CA VAL A 158 23.98 38.85 -13.47
C VAL A 158 22.69 38.11 -13.81
N LEU A 159 21.53 38.75 -13.61
CA LEU A 159 20.25 38.15 -13.96
C LEU A 159 20.20 37.80 -15.46
N ARG A 160 20.65 38.70 -16.34
CA ARG A 160 20.72 38.45 -17.79
C ARG A 160 21.59 37.24 -18.12
N ILE A 161 22.80 37.17 -17.55
CA ILE A 161 23.75 36.07 -17.77
C ILE A 161 23.14 34.74 -17.33
N VAL A 162 22.43 34.71 -16.19
CA VAL A 162 21.78 33.49 -15.72
C VAL A 162 20.65 33.05 -16.67
N HIS A 163 19.83 33.98 -17.16
CA HIS A 163 18.80 33.67 -18.16
C HIS A 163 19.39 33.18 -19.48
N GLU A 164 20.49 33.76 -19.94
CA GLU A 164 21.21 33.29 -21.12
C GLU A 164 21.77 31.89 -20.93
N ARG A 165 22.37 31.60 -19.77
CA ARG A 165 22.83 30.25 -19.41
C ARG A 165 21.69 29.24 -19.43
N GLN A 166 20.53 29.57 -18.84
CA GLN A 166 19.37 28.68 -18.81
C GLN A 166 18.82 28.40 -20.22
N LYS A 167 18.87 29.38 -21.13
CA LYS A 167 18.48 29.19 -22.54
C LYS A 167 19.46 28.31 -23.32
N ILE A 168 20.75 28.38 -23.00
CA ILE A 168 21.77 27.55 -23.66
C ILE A 168 21.69 26.09 -23.17
N ASP A 169 21.25 25.86 -21.93
CA ASP A 169 21.08 24.54 -21.32
C ASP A 169 19.85 23.77 -21.86
N ASP A 170 19.47 24.00 -23.12
CA ASP A 170 18.47 23.26 -23.90
C ASP A 170 18.94 21.80 -24.15
N LYS A 171 19.19 21.05 -23.07
CA LYS A 171 19.35 19.58 -22.98
C LYS A 171 20.03 18.92 -24.18
N ALA A 172 21.06 19.53 -24.75
CA ALA A 172 21.97 18.79 -25.60
C ALA A 172 22.61 17.74 -24.68
N GLU A 173 22.30 16.46 -24.91
CA GLU A 173 22.76 15.33 -24.10
C GLU A 173 24.29 15.42 -23.93
N GLY A 174 24.71 16.03 -22.81
CA GLY A 174 26.10 16.06 -22.42
C GLY A 174 26.57 14.61 -22.25
N TYR A 175 27.84 14.36 -22.61
CA TYR A 175 28.45 13.05 -22.43
C TYR A 175 28.32 12.61 -20.97
N MET A 176 27.37 11.72 -20.70
CA MET A 176 27.27 11.02 -19.43
C MET A 176 28.44 10.03 -19.41
N MET A 177 29.37 10.22 -18.48
CA MET A 177 30.41 9.23 -18.22
C MET A 177 29.70 7.93 -17.83
N PRO A 178 29.87 6.84 -18.60
CA PRO A 178 29.34 5.54 -18.19
C PRO A 178 30.01 5.12 -16.89
N GLU A 179 29.19 4.76 -15.90
CA GLU A 179 29.64 4.15 -14.63
C GLU A 179 30.32 2.79 -14.86
#